data_AF-A0A5R2N1U8-F1
#
_entry.id   AF-A0A5R2N1U8-F1
#
_cell.length_a   1.000
_cell.length_b   1.000
_cell.length_c   1.000
_cell.angle_alpha   90.00
_cell.angle_beta   90.00
_cell.angle_gamma   90.00
#
_symmetry.space_group_name_H-M   'P 1'
#
loop_
_entity.id
_entity.type
_entity.pdbx_description
1 polymer ?
#
loop_
_entity_poly.entity_id
_entity_poly.type
_entity_poly.pdbx_seq_one_letter_code
_entity_poly.pdbx_strand_id
1 'polypeptide(L)'
;SVVAIGWGRAVREVIRSGLPRMPGVLTVAATGGMQQHAAHFQVNEFVRLAAEEFGGTPRFIHAPYLPSSELREVFLRDAAIRDAVALWERTDVAIVGIGLPHAINAPEASAATPSEQALVHAAGDVL
;
A
#
# COMPACT_ATOMS: atom_id res chain seq x y z
N SER A 1 5.81 -2.97 17.46
CA SER A 1 4.74 -3.45 16.58
C SER A 1 4.96 -2.97 15.16
N VAL A 2 4.41 -3.69 14.18
CA VAL A 2 4.43 -3.31 12.75
C VAL A 2 3.01 -2.96 12.31
N VAL A 3 2.85 -1.80 11.69
CA VAL A 3 1.59 -1.32 11.11
C VAL A 3 1.73 -1.22 9.61
N ALA A 4 0.98 -2.04 8.87
CA ALA A 4 0.93 -1.97 7.41
C ALA A 4 -0.04 -0.85 6.96
N ILE A 5 0.39 -0.04 6.01
CA ILE A 5 -0.37 1.11 5.49
C ILE A 5 -0.66 0.86 4.02
N GLY A 6 -1.94 0.67 3.69
CA GLY A 6 -2.46 0.62 2.33
C GLY A 6 -2.56 2.00 1.69
N TRP A 7 -3.30 2.10 0.60
CA TRP A 7 -3.45 3.36 -0.13
C TRP A 7 -4.92 3.72 -0.41
N GLY A 8 -5.12 4.84 -1.10
CA GLY A 8 -6.44 5.34 -1.49
C GLY A 8 -6.89 6.56 -0.68
N ARG A 9 -7.99 7.15 -1.14
CA ARG A 9 -8.55 8.39 -0.58
C ARG A 9 -8.94 8.24 0.89
N ALA A 10 -9.58 7.13 1.25
CA ALA A 10 -10.01 6.89 2.63
C ALA A 10 -8.81 6.79 3.60
N VAL A 11 -7.80 5.99 3.26
CA VAL A 11 -6.58 5.84 4.08
C VAL A 11 -5.87 7.18 4.26
N ARG A 12 -5.79 7.99 3.19
CA ARG A 12 -5.23 9.35 3.26
C ARG A 12 -5.93 10.22 4.30
N GLU A 13 -7.26 10.25 4.29
CA GLU A 13 -8.03 11.09 5.20
C GLU A 13 -7.98 10.57 6.65
N VAL A 14 -7.90 9.25 6.86
CA VAL A 14 -7.64 8.66 8.19
C VAL A 14 -6.31 9.17 8.75
N ILE A 15 -5.22 9.07 7.96
CA ILE A 15 -3.90 9.55 8.41
C ILE A 15 -3.94 11.06 8.70
N ARG A 16 -4.59 11.85 7.84
CA ARG A 16 -4.72 13.31 8.02
C ARG A 16 -5.58 13.73 9.19
N SER A 17 -6.53 12.90 9.59
CA SER A 17 -7.35 13.15 10.78
C SER A 17 -6.57 13.00 12.09
N GLY A 18 -5.37 12.43 12.02
CA GLY A 18 -4.47 12.19 13.13
C GLY A 18 -4.46 10.73 13.56
N LEU A 19 -3.30 10.25 13.99
CA LEU A 19 -3.11 8.92 14.55
C LEU A 19 -2.58 9.03 15.99
N PRO A 20 -2.87 8.06 16.88
CA PRO A 20 -2.41 8.13 18.25
C PRO A 20 -0.87 8.08 18.33
N ARG A 21 -0.27 8.74 19.32
CA ARG A 21 1.17 8.63 19.60
C ARG A 21 1.51 7.22 20.06
N MET A 22 2.36 6.52 19.30
CA MET A 22 2.84 5.17 19.60
C MET A 22 4.34 5.03 19.25
N PRO A 23 5.25 5.61 20.07
CA PRO A 23 6.69 5.52 19.81
C PRO A 23 7.19 4.08 19.68
N GLY A 24 8.10 3.85 18.73
CA GLY A 24 8.68 2.53 18.47
C GLY A 24 7.85 1.62 17.55
N VAL A 25 6.72 2.09 17.03
CA VAL A 25 6.01 1.43 15.92
C VAL A 25 6.82 1.56 14.63
N LEU A 26 6.84 0.49 13.84
CA LEU A 26 7.28 0.52 12.44
C LEU A 26 6.05 0.64 11.56
N THR A 27 6.01 1.63 10.66
CA THR A 27 5.01 1.67 9.58
C THR A 27 5.64 1.11 8.32
N VAL A 28 4.91 0.27 7.57
CA VAL A 28 5.39 -0.32 6.32
C VAL A 28 4.33 -0.19 5.23
N ALA A 29 4.73 0.03 3.98
CA ALA A 29 3.79 0.02 2.86
C ALA A 29 3.18 -1.37 2.74
N ALA A 30 1.85 -1.48 2.63
CA ALA A 30 1.17 -2.77 2.43
C ALA A 30 1.31 -3.29 0.98
N THR A 31 1.77 -2.44 0.06
CA THR A 31 1.89 -2.73 -1.36
C THR A 31 3.14 -2.06 -1.94
N GLY A 32 3.50 -2.44 -3.17
CA GLY A 32 4.40 -1.62 -4.00
C GLY A 32 3.74 -0.31 -4.46
N GLY A 33 4.54 0.54 -5.12
CA GLY A 33 4.11 1.84 -5.64
C GLY A 33 3.32 1.74 -6.94
N MET A 34 2.15 2.36 -6.96
CA MET A 34 1.33 2.54 -8.15
C MET A 34 2.01 3.51 -9.15
N GLN A 35 1.91 3.21 -10.44
CA GLN A 35 2.51 4.02 -11.51
C GLN A 35 1.59 5.18 -11.92
N GLN A 36 1.09 5.91 -10.92
CA GLN A 36 0.15 7.02 -11.09
C GLN A 36 0.56 8.19 -10.21
N HIS A 37 0.32 9.42 -10.68
CA HIS A 37 0.81 10.63 -10.01
C HIS A 37 -0.12 11.15 -8.90
N ALA A 38 -1.39 10.73 -8.87
CA ALA A 38 -2.32 11.29 -7.90
C ALA A 38 -1.89 10.93 -6.48
N ALA A 39 -2.01 11.90 -5.56
CA ALA A 39 -1.49 11.77 -4.19
C ALA A 39 -2.07 10.56 -3.44
N HIS A 40 -3.27 10.10 -3.80
CA HIS A 40 -3.91 8.96 -3.15
C HIS A 40 -3.33 7.59 -3.54
N PHE A 41 -2.41 7.55 -4.50
CA PHE A 41 -1.65 6.35 -4.91
C PHE A 41 -0.24 6.31 -4.32
N GLN A 42 0.20 7.35 -3.60
CA GLN A 42 1.57 7.48 -3.10
C GLN A 42 1.74 6.77 -1.75
N VAL A 43 1.70 5.42 -1.74
CA VAL A 43 1.72 4.62 -0.50
C VAL A 43 2.91 4.92 0.43
N ASN A 44 4.10 5.18 -0.11
CA ASN A 44 5.27 5.52 0.72
C ASN A 44 5.12 6.87 1.43
N GLU A 45 4.38 7.82 0.85
CA GLU A 45 4.06 9.08 1.52
C GLU A 45 3.10 8.85 2.69
N PHE A 46 2.16 7.93 2.56
CA PHE A 46 1.26 7.57 3.66
C PHE A 46 2.01 6.91 4.80
N VAL A 47 2.97 6.04 4.49
CA VAL A 47 3.86 5.41 5.48
C VAL A 47 4.68 6.47 6.23
N ARG A 48 5.21 7.47 5.52
CA ARG A 48 5.97 8.59 6.11
C ARG A 48 5.10 9.40 7.06
N LEU A 49 3.94 9.87 6.59
CA LEU A 49 3.00 10.67 7.38
C LEU A 49 2.48 9.90 8.60
N ALA A 50 2.12 8.63 8.42
CA ALA A 50 1.68 7.78 9.54
C ALA A 50 2.79 7.61 10.59
N ALA A 51 4.04 7.41 10.17
CA ALA A 51 5.17 7.33 11.09
C ALA A 51 5.35 8.62 11.89
N GLU A 52 5.18 9.79 11.27
CA GLU A 52 5.28 11.09 11.94
C GLU A 52 4.21 11.23 13.04
N GLU A 53 2.96 10.94 12.72
CA GLU A 53 1.85 10.96 13.67
C GLU A 53 2.09 9.98 14.83
N PHE A 54 2.44 8.71 14.53
CA PHE A 54 2.77 7.72 15.55
C PHE A 54 4.02 8.09 16.37
N GLY A 55 4.97 8.84 15.80
CA GLY A 55 6.34 8.93 16.34
C GLY A 55 7.13 7.64 16.14
N GLY A 56 6.80 6.92 15.08
CA GLY A 56 7.41 5.66 14.69
C GLY A 56 8.53 5.84 13.68
N THR A 57 8.84 4.76 12.97
CA THR A 57 9.84 4.75 11.91
C THR A 57 9.23 4.19 10.62
N PRO A 58 9.32 4.91 9.50
CA PRO A 58 8.77 4.45 8.23
C PRO A 58 9.67 3.42 7.55
N ARG A 59 9.06 2.45 6.87
CA ARG A 59 9.71 1.43 6.03
C ARG A 59 9.04 1.40 4.67
N PHE A 60 9.74 1.91 3.67
CA PHE A 60 9.22 2.04 2.31
C PHE A 60 9.45 0.78 1.49
N ILE A 61 8.60 0.59 0.49
CA ILE A 61 8.79 -0.42 -0.55
C ILE A 61 8.97 0.33 -1.87
N HIS A 62 10.19 0.27 -2.40
CA HIS A 62 10.56 0.89 -3.68
C HIS A 62 10.51 -0.14 -4.82
N ALA A 63 9.35 -0.79 -4.95
CA ALA A 63 9.04 -1.71 -6.04
C ALA A 63 7.67 -1.35 -6.64
N PRO A 64 7.38 -1.69 -7.91
CA PRO A 64 6.07 -1.48 -8.52
C PRO A 64 4.96 -2.22 -7.77
N TYR A 65 3.73 -1.71 -7.86
CA TYR A 65 2.53 -2.35 -7.30
C TYR A 65 2.31 -3.77 -7.87
N LEU A 66 2.43 -3.93 -9.20
CA LEU A 66 2.36 -5.23 -9.88
C LEU A 66 3.55 -5.40 -10.85
N PRO A 67 4.71 -5.86 -10.37
CA PRO A 67 5.80 -6.29 -11.25
C PRO A 67 5.44 -7.61 -11.95
N SER A 68 6.14 -7.94 -13.03
CA SER A 68 6.10 -9.29 -13.60
C SER A 68 6.66 -10.31 -12.59
N SER A 69 6.37 -11.60 -12.79
CA SER A 69 6.88 -12.65 -11.91
C SER A 69 8.42 -12.68 -11.86
N GLU A 70 9.07 -12.42 -12.99
CA GLU A 70 10.52 -12.35 -13.12
C GLU A 70 11.09 -11.15 -12.39
N LEU A 71 10.48 -9.97 -12.56
CA LEU A 71 10.92 -8.74 -11.89
C LEU A 71 10.68 -8.79 -10.39
N ARG A 72 9.59 -9.43 -9.94
CA ARG A 72 9.32 -9.64 -8.52
C ARG A 72 10.50 -10.34 -7.84
N GLU A 73 10.99 -11.44 -8.43
CA GLU A 73 12.13 -12.17 -7.88
C GLU A 73 13.42 -11.34 -7.88
N VAL A 74 13.60 -10.47 -8.89
CA VAL A 74 14.74 -9.54 -8.92
C VAL A 74 14.63 -8.51 -7.80
N PHE A 75 13.46 -7.90 -7.59
CA PHE A 75 13.25 -6.94 -6.49
C PHE A 75 13.49 -7.57 -5.12
N LEU A 76 13.06 -8.83 -4.92
CA LEU A 76 13.24 -9.55 -3.67
C LEU A 76 14.70 -10.02 -3.41
N ARG A 77 15.60 -9.89 -4.39
CA ARG A 77 17.05 -10.09 -4.18
C ARG A 77 17.72 -8.85 -3.60
N ASP A 78 17.15 -7.66 -3.79
CA ASP A 78 17.62 -6.45 -3.13
C ASP A 78 17.26 -6.50 -1.64
N ALA A 79 18.27 -6.36 -0.77
CA ALA A 79 18.08 -6.52 0.67
C ALA A 79 17.13 -5.46 1.24
N ALA A 80 17.16 -4.21 0.75
CA ALA A 80 16.31 -3.16 1.28
C ALA A 80 14.83 -3.43 0.99
N ILE A 81 14.51 -3.88 -0.23
CA ILE A 81 13.15 -4.24 -0.61
C ILE A 81 12.71 -5.53 0.12
N ARG A 82 13.56 -6.56 0.10
CA ARG A 82 13.27 -7.84 0.78
C ARG A 82 12.99 -7.65 2.26
N ASP A 83 13.81 -6.86 2.96
CA ASP A 83 13.68 -6.67 4.40
C ASP A 83 12.43 -5.83 4.73
N ALA A 84 12.04 -4.89 3.88
CA ALA A 84 10.77 -4.17 4.03
C ALA A 84 9.56 -5.09 3.79
N VAL A 85 9.58 -5.90 2.73
CA VAL A 85 8.54 -6.89 2.43
C VAL A 85 8.43 -7.94 3.55
N ALA A 86 9.55 -8.37 4.13
CA ALA A 86 9.56 -9.33 5.24
C ALA A 86 8.86 -8.82 6.51
N LEU A 87 8.63 -7.50 6.63
CA LEU A 87 7.83 -6.94 7.72
C LEU A 87 6.35 -7.31 7.61
N TRP A 88 5.85 -7.66 6.42
CA TRP A 88 4.46 -8.08 6.23
C TRP A 88 4.10 -9.29 7.10
N GLU A 89 5.01 -10.26 7.24
CA GLU A 89 4.87 -11.44 8.11
C GLU A 89 4.80 -11.10 9.61
N ARG A 90 5.15 -9.87 9.98
CA ARG A 90 5.18 -9.39 11.37
C ARG A 90 4.13 -8.31 11.64
N THR A 91 3.20 -8.08 10.71
CA THR A 91 2.18 -7.05 10.81
C THR A 91 1.22 -7.35 11.96
N ASP A 92 1.12 -6.42 12.91
CA ASP A 92 0.17 -6.50 14.03
C ASP A 92 -1.17 -5.85 13.66
N VAL A 93 -1.13 -4.76 12.86
CA VAL A 93 -2.29 -3.97 12.45
C VAL A 93 -2.13 -3.54 10.99
N ALA A 94 -3.21 -3.51 10.22
CA ALA A 94 -3.23 -2.93 8.87
C ALA A 94 -4.31 -1.85 8.75
N ILE A 95 -3.95 -0.71 8.16
CA ILE A 95 -4.89 0.34 7.75
C ILE A 95 -5.02 0.25 6.23
N VAL A 96 -6.17 -0.21 5.75
CA VAL A 96 -6.42 -0.50 4.34
C VAL A 96 -7.67 0.21 3.82
N GLY A 97 -7.70 0.48 2.53
CA GLY A 97 -8.90 0.89 1.82
C GLY A 97 -9.69 -0.33 1.35
N ILE A 98 -11.00 -0.18 1.19
CA ILE A 98 -11.82 -1.16 0.48
C ILE A 98 -12.28 -0.49 -0.83
N GLY A 99 -11.85 -1.06 -1.95
CA GLY A 99 -12.27 -0.61 -3.27
C GLY A 99 -13.60 -1.22 -3.68
N LEU A 100 -14.33 -0.49 -4.51
CA LEU A 100 -15.64 -0.88 -5.03
C LEU A 100 -15.48 -1.93 -6.15
N PRO A 101 -16.55 -2.66 -6.51
CA PRO A 101 -16.54 -3.60 -7.63
C PRO A 101 -15.96 -2.99 -8.91
N HIS A 102 -15.18 -3.79 -9.64
CA HIS A 102 -14.60 -3.39 -10.91
C HIS A 102 -15.70 -3.33 -11.97
N ALA A 103 -16.17 -2.11 -12.30
CA ALA A 103 -17.12 -1.92 -13.37
C ALA A 103 -16.41 -1.98 -14.73
N ILE A 104 -17.06 -2.61 -15.71
CA ILE A 104 -16.54 -2.79 -17.09
C ILE A 104 -16.15 -1.45 -17.74
N ASN A 105 -16.70 -0.33 -17.27
CA ASN A 105 -16.45 1.04 -17.77
C ASN A 105 -16.30 2.07 -16.62
N ALA A 106 -15.45 1.81 -15.62
CA ALA A 106 -15.15 2.85 -14.64
C ALA A 106 -14.44 4.04 -15.34
N PRO A 107 -14.90 5.30 -15.15
CA PRO A 107 -14.27 6.48 -15.77
C PRO A 107 -12.81 6.69 -15.30
N GLU A 108 -12.47 6.13 -14.14
CA GLU A 108 -11.11 5.87 -13.68
C GLU A 108 -10.87 4.36 -13.80
N ALA A 109 -10.64 3.85 -15.02
CA ALA A 109 -10.21 2.47 -15.19
C ALA A 109 -8.97 2.28 -14.32
N SER A 110 -9.07 1.39 -13.32
CA SER A 110 -8.02 1.23 -12.35
C SER A 110 -6.90 0.50 -13.08
N ALA A 111 -5.91 1.25 -13.59
CA ALA A 111 -4.68 0.68 -14.14
C ALA A 111 -3.89 -0.14 -13.09
N ALA A 112 -4.50 -0.44 -11.93
CA ALA A 112 -3.99 -1.29 -10.88
C ALA A 112 -3.82 -2.74 -11.32
N THR A 113 -4.67 -3.32 -12.19
CA THR A 113 -4.53 -4.75 -12.55
C THR A 113 -4.58 -5.02 -14.07
N PRO A 114 -3.60 -5.76 -14.65
CA PRO A 114 -3.61 -6.12 -16.08
C PRO A 114 -4.80 -7.00 -16.52
N SER A 115 -5.57 -7.53 -15.57
CA SER A 115 -6.67 -8.47 -15.79
C SER A 115 -7.97 -8.00 -15.12
N GLU A 116 -8.25 -6.69 -15.12
CA GLU A 116 -9.49 -6.13 -14.53
C GLU A 116 -10.77 -6.86 -15.01
N GLN A 117 -10.81 -7.34 -16.25
CA GLN A 117 -11.95 -8.10 -16.77
C GLN A 117 -12.19 -9.43 -16.04
N ALA A 118 -11.17 -10.04 -15.44
CA ALA A 118 -11.34 -11.23 -14.62
C ALA A 118 -11.97 -10.92 -13.25
N LEU A 119 -11.98 -9.64 -12.84
CA LEU A 119 -12.48 -9.16 -11.56
C LEU A 119 -13.91 -8.61 -11.64
N VAL A 120 -14.58 -8.70 -12.80
CA VAL A 120 -15.95 -8.18 -13.00
C VAL A 120 -17.00 -8.81 -12.08
N HIS A 121 -16.73 -9.99 -11.54
CA HIS A 121 -17.58 -10.67 -10.56
C HIS A 121 -17.14 -10.46 -9.11
N ALA A 122 -16.01 -9.78 -8.89
CA ALA A 122 -15.56 -9.45 -7.55
C ALA A 122 -16.45 -8.35 -6.93
N ALA A 123 -16.78 -8.50 -5.65
CA ALA A 123 -17.53 -7.50 -4.91
C ALA A 123 -16.69 -6.25 -4.54
N GLY A 124 -15.39 -6.25 -4.85
CA GLY A 124 -14.43 -5.21 -4.51
C GLY A 124 -13.03 -5.80 -4.30
N ASP A 125 -12.14 -4.97 -3.78
CA ASP A 125 -10.75 -5.31 -3.46
C ASP A 125 -10.27 -4.59 -2.19
N VAL A 126 -9.07 -4.96 -1.73
CA VAL A 126 -8.42 -4.35 -0.56
C VAL A 126 -7.19 -3.60 -1.05
N LEU A 127 -7.11 -2.32 -0.69
CA LEU A 127 -6.11 -1.33 -1.14
C LEU A 127 -5.14 -0.93 -0.02
#